data_AF-A0A0C9RI44-F1
#
_entry.id   AF-A0A0C9RI44-F1
#
_cell.length_a   1.000
_cell.length_b   1.000
_cell.length_c   1.000
_cell.angle_alpha   90.00
_cell.angle_beta   90.00
_cell.angle_gamma   90.00
#
_symmetry.space_group_name_H-M   'P 1'
#
loop_
_entity.id
_entity.type
_entity.pdbx_description
1 polymer ?
#
loop_
_entity_poly.entity_id
_entity_poly.type
_entity_poly.pdbx_seq_one_letter_code
_entity_poly.pdbx_strand_id
1 'polypeptide(L)'
;RTGWLTLRISIIMILLRSLIAFVGLLALAKGHSYHMGSCPTVEPQSGFQMGRFLGTWYVIQKTSTASKCISYNYTRGDEPGEYIITQDSNHPVLGNFYIHPGIELLIEIVPVSRGENCGK
;
A
#
# COMPACT_ATOMS: atom_id res chain seq x y z
N ARG A 1 -16.41 -48.91 33.30
CA ARG A 1 -16.52 -48.89 31.82
C ARG A 1 -17.05 -47.55 31.28
N THR A 2 -17.92 -46.86 32.02
CA THR A 2 -18.49 -45.53 31.69
C THR A 2 -17.52 -44.34 31.80
N GLY A 3 -16.55 -44.39 32.73
CA GLY A 3 -15.54 -43.33 32.89
C GLY A 3 -14.58 -43.15 31.71
N TRP A 4 -14.27 -44.23 30.99
CA TRP A 4 -13.38 -44.19 29.83
C TRP A 4 -14.07 -43.62 28.59
N LEU A 5 -15.38 -43.89 28.46
CA LEU A 5 -16.21 -43.35 27.38
C LEU A 5 -16.45 -41.85 27.56
N THR A 6 -16.73 -41.42 28.79
CA THR A 6 -16.93 -39.99 29.14
C THR A 6 -15.65 -39.18 29.02
N LEU A 7 -14.50 -39.74 29.41
CA LEU A 7 -13.19 -39.12 29.18
C LEU A 7 -12.89 -38.93 27.69
N ARG A 8 -13.16 -39.96 26.87
CA ARG A 8 -13.01 -39.87 25.40
C ARG A 8 -13.93 -38.82 24.78
N ILE A 9 -15.18 -38.76 25.20
CA ILE A 9 -16.14 -37.75 24.72
C ILE A 9 -15.69 -36.34 25.13
N SER A 10 -15.21 -36.16 26.38
CA SER A 10 -14.69 -34.88 26.86
C SER A 10 -13.47 -34.41 26.05
N ILE A 11 -12.51 -35.30 25.78
CA ILE A 11 -11.34 -35.00 24.96
C ILE A 11 -11.75 -34.61 23.53
N ILE A 12 -12.68 -35.35 22.91
CA ILE A 12 -13.20 -35.02 21.56
C ILE A 12 -13.84 -33.64 21.53
N MET A 13 -14.63 -33.29 22.55
CA MET A 13 -15.29 -31.98 22.65
C MET A 13 -14.29 -30.83 22.84
N ILE A 14 -13.22 -31.06 23.61
CA ILE A 14 -12.14 -30.06 23.78
C ILE A 14 -11.38 -29.86 22.46
N LEU A 15 -11.04 -30.94 21.77
CA LEU A 15 -10.36 -30.87 20.47
C LEU A 15 -11.22 -30.15 19.42
N LEU A 16 -12.52 -30.44 19.37
CA LEU A 16 -13.46 -29.78 18.45
C LEU A 16 -13.55 -28.27 18.71
N ARG A 17 -13.63 -27.85 19.98
CA ARG A 17 -13.65 -26.42 20.35
C ARG A 17 -12.36 -25.71 19.95
N SER A 18 -11.21 -26.35 20.20
CA SER A 18 -9.90 -25.80 19.84
C SER A 18 -9.76 -25.65 18.32
N LEU A 19 -10.23 -26.64 17.55
CA LEU A 19 -10.22 -26.58 16.09
C LEU A 19 -11.11 -25.46 15.55
N ILE A 20 -12.33 -25.33 16.08
CA ILE A 20 -13.25 -24.25 15.68
C ILE A 20 -12.64 -22.88 16.00
N ALA A 21 -12.03 -22.72 17.18
CA ALA A 21 -11.36 -21.49 17.57
C ALA A 21 -10.19 -21.16 16.64
N PHE A 22 -9.37 -22.15 16.29
CA PHE A 22 -8.23 -21.99 15.39
C PHE A 22 -8.68 -21.58 13.97
N VAL A 23 -9.68 -22.25 13.41
CA VAL A 23 -10.24 -21.90 12.10
C VAL A 23 -10.85 -20.49 12.11
N GLY A 24 -11.55 -20.13 13.19
CA GLY A 24 -12.10 -18.78 13.36
C GLY A 24 -11.02 -17.70 13.39
N LEU A 25 -9.86 -17.98 14.02
CA LEU A 25 -8.74 -17.05 14.06
C LEU A 25 -8.10 -16.84 12.68
N LEU A 26 -8.00 -17.91 11.88
CA LEU A 26 -7.49 -17.84 10.50
C LEU A 26 -8.39 -16.99 9.59
N ALA A 27 -9.71 -17.01 9.80
CA ALA A 27 -10.65 -16.20 9.01
C ALA A 27 -10.51 -14.68 9.26
N LEU A 28 -9.88 -14.28 10.37
CA LEU A 28 -9.58 -12.88 10.69
C LEU A 28 -8.25 -12.41 10.10
N ALA A 29 -7.42 -13.34 9.60
CA ALA A 29 -6.17 -12.99 8.95
C ALA A 29 -6.47 -12.34 7.58
N LYS A 30 -6.04 -11.09 7.42
CA LYS A 30 -6.03 -10.41 6.11
C LYS A 30 -4.67 -10.61 5.45
N GLY A 31 -4.66 -11.19 4.26
CA GLY A 31 -3.43 -11.30 3.45
C GLY A 31 -3.12 -10.00 2.72
N HIS A 32 -1.85 -9.62 2.66
CA HIS A 32 -1.38 -8.61 1.71
C HIS A 32 -1.30 -9.22 0.29
N SER A 33 -1.46 -8.38 -0.74
CA SER A 33 -1.35 -8.82 -2.13
C SER A 33 0.12 -9.06 -2.48
N TYR A 34 0.57 -10.30 -2.35
CA TYR A 34 1.91 -10.72 -2.76
C TYR A 34 1.83 -11.31 -4.17
N HIS A 35 2.54 -10.70 -5.11
CA HIS A 35 2.77 -11.29 -6.42
C HIS A 35 3.96 -12.25 -6.32
N MET A 36 3.78 -13.51 -6.73
CA MET A 36 4.88 -14.47 -6.84
C MET A 36 5.53 -14.38 -8.22
N GLY A 37 6.85 -14.35 -8.25
CA GLY A 37 7.66 -14.15 -9.46
C GLY A 37 8.45 -12.83 -9.41
N SER A 38 9.30 -12.61 -10.41
CA SER A 38 10.02 -11.35 -10.56
C SER A 38 9.11 -10.26 -11.11
N CYS A 39 9.33 -9.01 -10.72
CA CYS A 39 8.67 -7.86 -11.36
C CYS A 39 8.97 -7.88 -12.87
N PRO A 40 7.98 -7.56 -13.74
CA PRO A 40 8.23 -7.47 -15.17
C PRO A 40 9.24 -6.37 -15.45
N THR A 41 10.17 -6.61 -16.37
CA THR A 41 11.05 -5.56 -16.89
C THR A 41 10.22 -4.60 -17.74
N VAL A 42 10.07 -3.37 -17.26
CA VAL A 42 9.41 -2.29 -17.99
C VAL A 42 10.46 -1.30 -18.46
N GLU A 43 10.40 -0.91 -19.73
CA GLU A 43 11.34 0.07 -20.28
C GLU A 43 10.93 1.48 -19.85
N PRO A 44 11.84 2.30 -19.27
CA PRO A 44 11.56 3.69 -18.96
C PRO A 44 11.24 4.51 -20.22
N GLN A 45 10.55 5.64 -20.06
CA GLN A 45 10.26 6.53 -21.19
C GLN A 45 11.56 7.08 -21.79
N SER A 46 11.79 6.82 -23.08
CA SER A 46 12.94 7.36 -23.80
C SER A 46 12.82 8.87 -24.04
N GLY A 47 13.95 9.58 -24.03
CA GLY A 47 13.98 11.03 -24.25
C GLY A 47 13.29 11.86 -23.17
N PHE A 48 13.17 11.34 -21.94
CA PHE A 48 12.57 12.04 -20.81
C PHE A 48 13.30 13.36 -20.51
N GLN A 49 12.56 14.47 -20.55
CA GLN A 49 13.08 15.82 -20.25
C GLN A 49 12.66 16.23 -18.84
N MET A 50 13.50 15.94 -17.85
CA MET A 50 13.20 16.24 -16.43
C MET A 50 12.83 17.70 -16.19
N GLY A 51 13.46 18.64 -16.90
CA GLY A 51 13.14 20.07 -16.80
C GLY A 51 11.69 20.42 -17.14
N ARG A 52 11.02 19.64 -18.00
CA ARG A 52 9.58 19.81 -18.33
C ARG A 52 8.65 19.09 -17.36
N PHE A 53 9.20 18.22 -16.52
CA PHE A 53 8.46 17.42 -15.56
C PHE A 53 8.43 18.06 -14.16
N LEU A 54 9.24 19.08 -13.93
CA LEU A 54 9.23 19.85 -12.68
C LEU A 54 7.85 20.49 -12.41
N GLY A 55 7.53 20.65 -11.14
CA GLY A 55 6.26 21.19 -10.66
C GLY A 55 5.42 20.16 -9.90
N THR A 56 4.16 20.52 -9.67
CA THR A 56 3.23 19.70 -8.89
C THR A 56 2.45 18.75 -9.78
N TRP A 57 2.30 17.51 -9.33
CA TRP A 57 1.56 16.45 -9.98
C TRP A 57 0.53 15.88 -9.01
N TYR A 58 -0.68 15.64 -9.51
CA TYR A 58 -1.74 15.01 -8.73
C TYR A 58 -1.83 13.54 -9.11
N VAL A 59 -1.93 12.69 -8.10
CA VAL A 59 -2.10 11.25 -8.29
C VAL A 59 -3.56 10.95 -8.56
N ILE A 60 -3.85 10.35 -9.70
CA ILE A 60 -5.20 9.85 -10.02
C ILE A 60 -5.39 8.47 -9.41
N GLN A 61 -4.38 7.62 -9.54
CA GLN A 61 -4.43 6.25 -9.04
C GLN A 61 -3.06 5.83 -8.50
N LYS A 62 -3.05 5.26 -7.30
CA LYS A 62 -1.88 4.64 -6.69
C LYS A 62 -2.29 3.30 -6.12
N THR A 63 -1.60 2.25 -6.53
CA THR A 63 -1.92 0.90 -6.06
C THR A 63 -1.41 0.70 -4.63
N SER A 64 -2.07 -0.17 -3.87
CA SER A 64 -1.63 -0.59 -2.53
C SER A 64 -1.40 0.56 -1.53
N THR A 65 -2.16 1.64 -1.63
CA THR A 65 -2.17 2.71 -0.62
C THR A 65 -3.58 3.02 -0.13
N ALA A 66 -3.69 3.40 1.15
CA ALA A 66 -4.92 3.88 1.74
C ALA A 66 -4.97 5.42 1.85
N SER A 67 -3.89 6.12 1.47
CA SER A 67 -3.85 7.58 1.51
C SER A 67 -4.70 8.20 0.39
N LYS A 68 -5.27 9.35 0.70
CA LYS A 68 -6.06 10.18 -0.22
C LYS A 68 -5.35 11.51 -0.45
N CYS A 69 -5.77 12.21 -1.49
CA CYS A 69 -5.26 13.54 -1.84
C CYS A 69 -3.73 13.58 -1.96
N ILE A 70 -3.18 12.70 -2.79
CA ILE A 70 -1.73 12.56 -2.93
C ILE A 70 -1.25 13.51 -4.03
N SER A 71 -0.27 14.34 -3.70
CA SER A 71 0.42 15.19 -4.67
C SER A 71 1.93 15.06 -4.53
N TYR A 72 2.62 15.14 -5.66
CA TYR A 72 4.07 15.13 -5.75
C TYR A 72 4.57 16.45 -6.29
N ASN A 73 5.52 17.08 -5.60
CA ASN A 73 6.20 18.26 -6.08
C ASN A 73 7.64 17.92 -6.45
N TYR A 74 7.99 18.11 -7.72
CA TYR A 74 9.33 17.88 -8.24
C TYR A 74 10.05 19.22 -8.39
N THR A 75 11.09 19.43 -7.61
CA THR A 75 11.94 20.62 -7.66
C THR A 75 13.39 20.26 -7.95
N ARG A 76 14.18 21.24 -8.40
CA ARG A 76 15.63 21.06 -8.48
C ARG A 76 16.23 21.10 -7.07
N GLY A 77 17.23 20.27 -6.83
CA GLY A 77 18.08 20.34 -5.64
C GLY A 77 19.12 21.45 -5.76
N ASP A 78 20.01 21.49 -4.78
CA ASP A 78 21.09 22.48 -4.72
C ASP A 78 22.23 22.14 -5.69
N GLU A 79 22.43 20.85 -5.97
CA GLU A 79 23.43 20.38 -6.91
C GLU A 79 22.89 20.14 -8.33
N PRO A 80 23.68 20.39 -9.38
CA PRO A 80 23.30 20.06 -10.75
C PRO A 80 23.02 18.56 -10.91
N GLY A 81 21.78 18.23 -11.30
CA GLY A 81 21.34 16.84 -11.48
C GLY A 81 20.66 16.24 -10.25
N GLU A 82 20.64 16.95 -9.13
CA GLU A 82 19.83 16.60 -7.97
C GLU A 82 18.39 17.10 -8.14
N TYR A 83 17.43 16.27 -7.76
CA TYR A 83 16.01 16.60 -7.78
C TYR A 83 15.37 16.19 -6.47
N ILE A 84 14.61 17.11 -5.89
CA ILE A 84 13.89 16.90 -4.64
C ILE A 84 12.44 16.57 -4.99
N ILE A 85 11.93 15.50 -4.38
CA ILE A 85 10.56 15.03 -4.58
C ILE A 85 9.86 15.09 -3.23
N THR A 86 8.86 15.96 -3.11
CA THR A 86 8.05 16.08 -1.90
C THR A 86 6.68 15.47 -2.15
N GLN A 87 6.28 14.50 -1.31
CA GLN A 87 4.94 13.95 -1.32
C GLN A 87 4.09 14.59 -0.22
N ASP A 88 2.95 15.16 -0.59
CA ASP A 88 1.89 15.52 0.36
C ASP A 88 0.73 14.54 0.22
N SER A 89 0.21 14.03 1.34
CA SER A 89 -0.92 13.10 1.34
C SER A 89 -1.67 13.09 2.66
N ASN A 90 -2.98 12.84 2.61
CA ASN A 90 -3.81 12.66 3.80
C ASN A 90 -3.97 11.16 4.10
N HIS A 91 -3.47 10.71 5.24
CA HIS A 91 -3.64 9.33 5.69
C HIS A 91 -4.85 9.23 6.65
N PRO A 92 -5.82 8.35 6.40
CA PRO A 92 -7.06 8.28 7.17
C PRO A 92 -6.89 7.97 8.67
N VAL A 93 -5.73 7.44 9.08
CA VAL A 93 -5.43 7.09 10.49
C VAL A 93 -4.49 8.10 11.17
N LEU A 94 -3.63 8.78 10.42
CA LEU A 94 -2.50 9.56 10.95
C LEU A 94 -2.47 11.02 10.47
N GLY A 95 -3.44 11.45 9.65
CA GLY A 95 -3.46 12.80 9.07
C GLY A 95 -2.35 12.99 8.03
N ASN A 96 -1.73 14.17 8.00
CA ASN A 96 -0.66 14.51 7.05
C ASN A 96 0.64 13.80 7.46
N PHE A 97 1.10 12.84 6.65
CA PHE A 97 2.35 12.15 6.86
C PHE A 97 3.25 12.22 5.63
N TYR A 98 4.52 12.54 5.84
CA TYR A 98 5.56 12.56 4.81
C TYR A 98 6.11 11.14 4.63
N ILE A 99 5.60 10.42 3.62
CA ILE A 99 6.10 9.09 3.26
C ILE A 99 7.25 9.28 2.28
N HIS A 100 8.45 8.79 2.64
CA HIS A 100 9.50 8.56 1.66
C HIS A 100 9.07 7.43 0.72
N PRO A 101 9.10 7.62 -0.61
CA PRO A 101 8.66 6.61 -1.58
C PRO A 101 9.71 5.50 -1.70
N GLY A 102 9.75 4.60 -0.72
CA GLY A 102 10.67 3.47 -0.69
C GLY A 102 10.16 2.22 -1.40
N ILE A 103 8.86 2.14 -1.69
CA ILE A 103 8.21 0.99 -2.34
C ILE A 103 7.00 1.53 -3.08
N GLU A 104 7.04 1.64 -4.41
CA GLU A 104 5.87 2.11 -5.14
C GLU A 104 5.53 1.28 -6.38
N LEU A 105 4.39 0.59 -6.27
CA LEU A 105 3.70 -0.05 -7.36
C LEU A 105 2.82 0.98 -8.07
N LEU A 106 3.01 1.11 -9.38
CA LEU A 106 2.20 1.82 -10.38
C LEU A 106 1.46 3.08 -9.85
N ILE A 107 2.07 4.24 -10.10
CA ILE A 107 1.46 5.55 -9.88
C ILE A 107 1.01 6.09 -11.23
N GLU A 108 -0.27 6.41 -11.36
CA GLU A 108 -0.78 7.19 -12.48
C GLU A 108 -0.88 8.65 -12.05
N ILE A 109 0.00 9.48 -12.60
CA ILE A 109 0.10 10.92 -12.34
C ILE A 109 -0.40 11.71 -13.54
N VAL A 110 -1.09 12.82 -13.27
CA VAL A 110 -1.59 13.72 -14.32
C VAL A 110 -1.17 15.15 -14.00
N PRO A 111 -0.81 15.96 -15.03
CA PRO A 111 -0.43 17.34 -14.81
C PRO A 111 -1.60 18.14 -14.21
N VAL A 112 -1.27 19.22 -13.48
CA VAL A 112 -2.20 20.12 -12.76
C VAL A 112 -3.45 20.51 -13.55
N SER A 113 -3.41 20.49 -14.89
CA SER A 113 -4.53 20.84 -15.76
C SER A 113 -5.73 19.88 -15.71
N ARG A 114 -5.64 18.70 -15.06
CA ARG A 114 -6.73 17.70 -15.03
C ARG A 114 -7.01 17.00 -13.70
N GLY A 115 -6.27 17.29 -12.64
CA GLY A 115 -6.50 16.66 -11.33
C GLY A 115 -7.75 17.19 -10.66
N GLU A 116 -8.59 16.32 -10.08
CA GLU A 116 -9.60 16.74 -9.11
C GLU A 116 -8.88 17.52 -8.01
N ASN A 117 -9.28 18.78 -7.81
CA ASN A 117 -8.71 19.66 -6.80
C ASN A 117 -8.77 18.94 -5.45
N CYS A 118 -7.61 18.50 -4.95
CA CYS A 118 -7.42 18.21 -3.54
C CYS A 118 -7.56 19.57 -2.85
N GLY A 119 -8.81 19.93 -2.56
CA GLY A 119 -9.20 21.25 -2.09
C GLY A 119 -8.36 21.62 -0.87
N LYS A 120 -7.79 22.82 -0.92
CA LYS A 120 -7.66 23.59 0.29
C LYS A 120 -9.04 24.00 0.76
#